data_AF-A0A7K0F6X0-F1
#
_entry.id   AF-A0A7K0F6X0-F1
#
_cell.length_a   1.000
_cell.length_b   1.000
_cell.length_c   1.000
_cell.angle_alpha   90.00
_cell.angle_beta   90.00
_cell.angle_gamma   90.00
#
_symmetry.space_group_name_H-M   'P 1'
#
loop_
_entity.id
_entity.type
_entity.pdbx_description
1 polymer ?
#
loop_
_entity_poly.entity_id
_entity_poly.type
_entity_poly.pdbx_seq_one_letter_code
_entity_poly.pdbx_strand_id
1 'polypeptide(L)'
;MNYKISFQERARLGMEVLSRQSPVTLEKARAQAKRLSENSISKEKKINNYNIMMKCLLIGLNFFYLTIASSQNLEKINSIEEAESFIQLNPKAEIRTLEITTDSLDYYKNRFLEKDMIDKNRIVKTEPIISMRVSYIYLDGSKLTNDNINKKRQEIIKLYKKGKSFGELVATYSMDSNVNKGDLGWFNEGTMYKAFEDAIKCHKKNDLFEVDIPENRWYYVVLKTYNDLPKSILYILSVLD
;
A
#
# COMPACT_ATOMS: atom_id res chain seq x y z
N MET A 1 26.18 -2.25 62.47
CA MET A 1 27.55 -2.81 62.47
C MET A 1 28.33 -2.08 61.39
N ASN A 2 29.28 -1.25 61.80
CA ASN A 2 29.92 -0.21 61.00
C ASN A 2 31.04 -0.83 60.13
N TYR A 3 30.94 -0.78 58.80
CA TYR A 3 31.94 -1.37 57.91
C TYR A 3 32.57 -0.31 57.01
N LYS A 4 33.48 0.48 57.59
CA LYS A 4 34.57 1.16 56.88
C LYS A 4 35.83 0.27 56.81
N ILE A 5 35.66 -1.03 56.59
CA ILE A 5 36.79 -1.96 56.41
C ILE A 5 37.27 -1.87 54.96
N SER A 6 38.56 -1.59 54.76
CA SER A 6 39.18 -1.52 53.44
C SER A 6 39.24 -2.90 52.77
N PHE A 7 39.42 -2.93 51.44
CA PHE A 7 39.57 -4.19 50.71
C PHE A 7 40.75 -5.02 51.23
N GLN A 8 41.87 -4.38 51.58
CA GLN A 8 43.05 -5.04 52.13
C GLN A 8 42.73 -5.71 53.47
N GLU A 9 41.99 -5.02 54.35
CA GLU A 9 41.63 -5.58 55.65
C GLU A 9 40.60 -6.72 55.52
N ARG A 10 39.69 -6.65 54.53
CA ARG A 10 38.82 -7.80 54.17
C ARG A 10 39.61 -8.98 53.64
N ALA A 11 40.61 -8.75 52.78
CA ALA A 11 41.45 -9.81 52.25
C ALA A 11 42.27 -10.48 53.37
N ARG A 12 42.82 -9.69 54.30
CA ARG A 12 43.54 -10.20 55.48
C ARG A 12 42.63 -11.06 56.36
N LEU A 13 41.44 -10.58 56.69
CA LEU A 13 40.46 -11.34 57.47
C LEU A 13 39.98 -12.60 56.72
N GLY A 14 39.80 -12.52 55.40
CA GLY A 14 39.47 -13.67 54.56
C GLY A 14 40.56 -14.74 54.58
N MET A 15 41.82 -14.34 54.45
CA MET A 15 42.97 -15.25 54.53
C MET A 15 43.14 -15.86 55.93
N GLU A 16 42.86 -15.10 56.99
CA GLU A 16 42.85 -15.59 58.38
C GLU A 16 41.71 -16.58 58.65
N VAL A 17 40.53 -16.36 58.06
CA VAL A 17 39.42 -17.31 58.14
C VAL A 17 39.73 -18.58 57.36
N LEU A 18 40.31 -18.46 56.17
CA LEU A 18 40.70 -19.60 55.34
C LEU A 18 41.82 -20.43 55.98
N SER A 19 42.77 -19.82 56.68
CA SER A 19 43.84 -20.56 57.38
C SER A 19 43.32 -21.35 58.59
N ARG A 20 42.17 -20.96 59.15
CA ARG A 20 41.47 -21.68 60.23
C ARG A 20 40.49 -22.74 59.73
N GLN A 21 40.16 -22.75 58.44
CA GLN A 21 39.28 -23.76 57.85
C GLN A 21 40.11 -24.99 57.46
N SER A 22 39.65 -26.17 57.89
CA SER A 22 40.24 -27.42 57.42
C SER A 22 40.04 -27.53 55.90
N PRO A 23 41.05 -28.00 55.14
CA PRO A 23 40.95 -28.11 53.69
C PRO A 23 39.74 -28.94 53.29
N VAL A 24 39.01 -28.48 52.28
CA VAL A 24 37.84 -29.20 51.74
C VAL A 24 38.31 -30.57 51.28
N THR A 25 37.77 -31.62 51.87
CA THR A 25 38.12 -32.99 51.46
C THR A 25 37.68 -33.23 50.02
N LEU A 26 38.44 -34.06 49.30
CA LEU A 26 38.14 -34.43 47.92
C LEU A 26 36.71 -34.97 47.77
N GLU A 27 36.20 -35.64 48.80
CA GLU A 27 34.83 -36.15 48.86
C GLU A 27 33.79 -35.02 48.90
N LYS A 28 33.98 -34.00 49.74
CA LYS A 28 33.07 -32.84 49.80
C LYS A 28 33.09 -32.05 48.51
N ALA A 29 34.26 -31.87 47.91
CA ALA A 29 34.40 -31.21 46.61
C ALA A 29 33.67 -31.98 45.50
N ARG A 30 33.82 -33.32 45.45
CA ARG A 30 33.10 -34.19 44.50
C ARG A 30 31.59 -34.19 44.72
N ALA A 31 31.13 -34.23 45.97
CA ALA A 31 29.71 -34.18 46.30
C ALA A 31 29.08 -32.85 45.87
N GLN A 32 29.81 -31.74 46.03
CA GLN A 32 29.35 -30.43 45.56
C GLN A 32 29.32 -30.35 44.03
N ALA A 33 30.35 -30.85 43.34
CA ALA A 33 30.38 -30.91 41.88
C ALA A 33 29.22 -31.77 41.32
N LYS A 34 28.93 -32.92 41.95
CA LYS A 34 27.81 -33.78 41.58
C LYS A 34 26.47 -33.07 41.73
N ARG A 35 26.21 -32.41 42.88
CA ARG A 35 24.99 -31.61 43.09
C ARG A 35 24.83 -30.49 42.06
N LEU A 36 25.92 -29.83 41.69
CA LEU A 36 25.88 -28.79 40.66
C LEU A 36 25.54 -29.36 39.28
N SER A 37 26.10 -30.53 38.93
CA SER A 37 25.81 -31.21 37.67
C SER A 37 24.36 -31.75 37.58
N GLU A 38 23.83 -32.29 38.68
CA GLU A 38 22.43 -32.76 38.73
C GLU A 38 21.45 -31.59 38.65
N ASN A 39 21.79 -30.46 39.29
CA ASN A 39 21.01 -29.23 39.22
C ASN A 39 21.08 -28.55 37.84
N SER A 40 22.19 -28.67 37.10
CA SER A 40 22.28 -28.13 35.74
C SER A 40 21.44 -28.95 34.76
N ILE A 41 21.50 -30.28 34.84
CA ILE A 41 20.68 -31.18 34.01
C ILE A 41 19.18 -30.98 34.28
N SER A 42 18.78 -30.82 35.54
CA SER A 42 17.36 -30.58 35.86
C SER A 42 16.86 -29.22 35.38
N LYS A 43 17.70 -28.18 35.41
CA LYS A 43 17.39 -26.86 34.84
C LYS A 43 17.27 -26.91 33.32
N GLU A 44 18.20 -27.56 32.61
CA GLU A 44 18.12 -27.73 31.16
C GLU A 44 16.86 -28.48 30.74
N LYS A 45 16.52 -29.57 31.44
CA LYS A 45 15.28 -30.33 31.17
C LYS A 45 14.03 -29.49 31.39
N LYS A 46 14.01 -28.64 32.42
CA LYS A 46 12.90 -27.73 32.72
C LYS A 46 12.78 -26.62 31.67
N ILE A 47 13.89 -26.04 31.23
CA ILE A 47 13.95 -25.03 30.15
C ILE A 47 13.47 -25.64 28.83
N ASN A 48 13.92 -26.85 28.49
CA ASN A 48 13.51 -27.51 27.26
C ASN A 48 12.01 -27.83 27.25
N ASN A 49 11.45 -28.30 28.37
CA ASN A 49 10.01 -28.49 28.50
C ASN A 49 9.21 -27.17 28.39
N TYR A 50 9.72 -26.07 28.95
CA TYR A 50 9.08 -24.75 28.80
C TYR A 50 9.11 -24.28 27.35
N ASN A 51 10.22 -24.49 26.64
CA ASN A 51 10.34 -24.16 25.23
C ASN A 51 9.43 -25.02 24.34
N ILE A 52 9.29 -26.32 24.64
CA ILE A 52 8.34 -27.20 23.94
C ILE A 52 6.91 -26.76 24.21
N MET A 53 6.55 -26.48 25.47
CA MET A 53 5.21 -26.00 25.83
C MET A 53 4.90 -24.64 25.17
N MET A 54 5.86 -23.71 25.15
CA MET A 54 5.71 -22.42 24.49
C MET A 54 5.60 -22.57 22.97
N LYS A 55 6.36 -23.47 22.34
CA LYS A 55 6.22 -23.81 20.91
C LYS A 55 4.85 -24.42 20.62
N CYS A 56 4.36 -25.36 21.44
CA CYS A 56 3.01 -25.93 21.31
C CYS A 56 1.92 -24.87 21.53
N LEU A 57 2.10 -23.93 22.45
CA LEU A 57 1.19 -22.81 22.67
C LEU A 57 1.16 -21.86 21.47
N LEU A 58 2.32 -21.54 20.88
CA LEU A 58 2.43 -20.72 19.67
C LEU A 58 1.82 -21.43 18.45
N ILE A 59 2.04 -22.74 18.30
CA ILE A 59 1.42 -23.55 17.22
C ILE A 59 -0.11 -23.61 17.42
N GLY A 60 -0.58 -23.81 18.65
CA GLY A 60 -2.00 -23.83 19.00
C GLY A 60 -2.69 -22.48 18.81
N LEU A 61 -2.02 -21.37 19.15
CA LEU A 61 -2.47 -20.01 18.86
C LEU A 61 -2.61 -19.79 17.36
N ASN A 62 -1.60 -20.15 16.56
CA ASN A 62 -1.68 -20.05 15.09
C ASN A 62 -2.83 -20.90 14.52
N PHE A 63 -3.04 -22.12 15.04
CA PHE A 63 -4.16 -22.98 14.62
C PHE A 63 -5.53 -22.40 15.00
N PHE A 64 -5.65 -21.79 16.18
CA PHE A 64 -6.89 -21.18 16.65
C PHE A 64 -7.24 -19.89 15.87
N TYR A 65 -6.25 -19.06 15.55
CA TYR A 65 -6.42 -17.93 14.63
C TYR A 65 -6.81 -18.40 13.23
N LEU A 66 -6.23 -19.50 12.74
CA LEU A 66 -6.59 -20.10 11.45
C LEU A 66 -8.07 -20.51 11.41
N THR A 67 -8.59 -21.13 12.49
CA THR A 67 -10.00 -21.56 12.55
C THR A 67 -11.00 -20.41 12.68
N ILE A 68 -10.65 -19.32 13.40
CA ILE A 68 -11.53 -18.14 13.49
C ILE A 68 -11.56 -17.41 12.14
N ALA A 69 -10.40 -17.26 11.50
CA ALA A 69 -10.29 -16.57 10.23
C ALA A 69 -10.87 -17.39 9.05
N SER A 70 -10.81 -18.72 9.07
CA SER A 70 -11.48 -19.59 8.09
C SER A 70 -13.00 -19.67 8.27
N SER A 71 -13.53 -19.18 9.40
CA SER A 71 -14.97 -19.17 9.71
C SER A 71 -15.64 -17.83 9.40
N GLN A 72 -14.90 -16.83 8.92
CA GLN A 72 -15.52 -15.56 8.54
C GLN A 72 -16.42 -15.76 7.33
N ASN A 73 -17.72 -15.80 7.59
CA ASN A 73 -18.75 -15.69 6.57
C ASN A 73 -18.48 -14.42 5.75
N LEU A 74 -18.49 -14.55 4.42
CA LEU A 74 -18.29 -13.48 3.45
C LEU A 74 -19.14 -12.24 3.78
N GLU A 75 -20.33 -12.43 4.35
CA GLU A 75 -21.24 -11.37 4.80
C GLU A 75 -20.64 -10.43 5.85
N LYS A 76 -19.67 -10.90 6.65
CA LYS A 76 -19.08 -10.13 7.75
C LYS A 76 -17.88 -9.29 7.32
N ILE A 77 -17.37 -9.50 6.11
CA ILE A 77 -16.19 -8.79 5.59
C ILE A 77 -16.63 -7.43 5.05
N ASN A 78 -16.08 -6.37 5.64
CA ASN A 78 -16.45 -4.98 5.34
C ASN A 78 -15.26 -4.05 5.11
N SER A 79 -14.03 -4.57 5.15
CA SER A 79 -12.82 -3.81 4.86
C SER A 79 -11.87 -4.57 3.92
N ILE A 80 -10.92 -3.83 3.35
CA ILE A 80 -9.87 -4.41 2.51
C ILE A 80 -8.98 -5.34 3.33
N GLU A 81 -8.65 -4.99 4.57
CA GLU A 81 -7.77 -5.78 5.43
C GLU A 81 -8.41 -7.12 5.82
N GLU A 82 -9.72 -7.12 6.10
CA GLU A 82 -10.49 -8.35 6.34
C GLU A 82 -10.56 -9.21 5.07
N ALA A 83 -10.77 -8.58 3.92
CA ALA A 83 -10.81 -9.27 2.63
C ALA A 83 -9.46 -9.91 2.26
N GLU A 84 -8.35 -9.20 2.48
CA GLU A 84 -7.00 -9.73 2.27
C GLU A 84 -6.70 -10.91 3.19
N SER A 85 -7.10 -10.82 4.48
CA SER A 85 -6.97 -11.91 5.44
C SER A 85 -7.79 -13.14 5.00
N PHE A 86 -8.98 -12.92 4.46
CA PHE A 86 -9.82 -13.99 3.91
C PHE A 86 -9.18 -14.64 2.68
N ILE A 87 -8.60 -13.86 1.76
CA ILE A 87 -7.92 -14.35 0.55
C ILE A 87 -6.73 -15.26 0.90
N GLN A 88 -5.96 -14.93 1.94
CA GLN A 88 -4.84 -15.76 2.39
C GLN A 88 -5.25 -17.19 2.76
N LEU A 89 -6.48 -17.36 3.24
CA LEU A 89 -7.02 -18.66 3.66
C LEU A 89 -7.88 -19.32 2.57
N ASN A 90 -8.28 -18.55 1.56
CA ASN A 90 -9.15 -18.99 0.47
C ASN A 90 -8.48 -18.66 -0.87
N PRO A 91 -7.61 -19.54 -1.40
CA PRO A 91 -6.83 -19.27 -2.62
C PRO A 91 -7.66 -19.01 -3.89
N LYS A 92 -8.96 -19.33 -3.87
CA LYS A 92 -9.91 -19.03 -4.95
C LYS A 92 -10.55 -17.64 -4.81
N ALA A 93 -10.29 -16.92 -3.73
CA ALA A 93 -10.84 -15.60 -3.51
C ALA A 93 -9.89 -14.51 -4.05
N GLU A 94 -10.46 -13.43 -4.56
CA GLU A 94 -9.73 -12.26 -5.03
C GLU A 94 -10.53 -10.98 -4.85
N ILE A 95 -9.87 -9.82 -4.81
CA ILE A 95 -10.53 -8.52 -4.88
C ILE A 95 -10.49 -8.05 -6.33
N ARG A 96 -11.67 -7.80 -6.91
CA ARG A 96 -11.84 -7.15 -8.21
C ARG A 96 -12.27 -5.72 -8.03
N THR A 97 -11.91 -4.85 -8.98
CA THR A 97 -12.41 -3.48 -9.03
C THR A 97 -13.47 -3.33 -10.12
N LEU A 98 -14.52 -2.56 -9.81
CA LEU A 98 -15.53 -2.17 -10.78
C LEU A 98 -15.72 -0.65 -10.69
N GLU A 99 -15.47 0.03 -11.81
CA GLU A 99 -15.75 1.45 -11.94
C GLU A 99 -17.18 1.67 -12.42
N ILE A 100 -17.91 2.50 -11.69
CA ILE A 100 -19.28 2.89 -12.04
C ILE A 100 -19.43 4.40 -11.93
N THR A 101 -20.38 4.96 -12.68
CA THR A 101 -20.79 6.35 -12.49
C THR A 101 -21.52 6.50 -11.16
N THR A 102 -21.40 7.68 -10.55
CA THR A 102 -21.96 7.92 -9.20
C THR A 102 -23.49 7.77 -9.15
N ASP A 103 -24.20 8.07 -10.24
CA ASP A 103 -25.66 7.88 -10.35
C ASP A 103 -26.09 6.40 -10.37
N SER A 104 -25.19 5.50 -10.75
CA SER A 104 -25.43 4.06 -10.73
C SER A 104 -25.05 3.42 -9.40
N LEU A 105 -24.45 4.17 -8.47
CA LEU A 105 -23.91 3.64 -7.21
C LEU A 105 -24.96 2.90 -6.39
N ASP A 106 -26.14 3.49 -6.21
CA ASP A 106 -27.21 2.88 -5.41
C ASP A 106 -27.77 1.63 -6.09
N TYR A 107 -27.90 1.64 -7.42
CA TYR A 107 -28.29 0.45 -8.17
C TYR A 107 -27.33 -0.71 -7.94
N TYR A 108 -26.01 -0.48 -8.05
CA TYR A 108 -25.03 -1.53 -7.82
C TYR A 108 -24.98 -1.95 -6.36
N LYS A 109 -24.97 -1.01 -5.41
CA LYS A 109 -25.04 -1.35 -3.98
C LYS A 109 -26.25 -2.20 -3.68
N ASN A 110 -27.44 -1.84 -4.16
CA ASN A 110 -28.66 -2.63 -3.95
C ASN A 110 -28.60 -3.96 -4.69
N ARG A 111 -28.02 -4.05 -5.89
CA ARG A 111 -27.81 -5.34 -6.57
C ARG A 111 -26.86 -6.28 -5.82
N PHE A 112 -25.86 -5.73 -5.12
CA PHE A 112 -24.95 -6.51 -4.28
C PHE A 112 -25.51 -6.78 -2.85
N LEU A 113 -26.54 -6.05 -2.40
CA LEU A 113 -27.09 -6.12 -1.04
C LEU A 113 -28.50 -6.73 -0.96
N GLU A 114 -29.32 -6.61 -2.00
CA GLU A 114 -30.70 -7.08 -2.05
C GLU A 114 -30.84 -8.22 -3.07
N LYS A 115 -30.99 -9.43 -2.53
CA LYS A 115 -31.80 -10.53 -3.09
C LYS A 115 -31.49 -10.91 -4.54
N ASP A 116 -30.38 -11.59 -4.73
CA ASP A 116 -30.31 -12.96 -5.24
C ASP A 116 -28.82 -13.25 -5.41
N MET A 117 -28.32 -14.13 -4.57
CA MET A 117 -26.93 -14.59 -4.53
C MET A 117 -26.41 -14.89 -5.95
N ILE A 118 -25.47 -14.08 -6.43
CA ILE A 118 -24.26 -14.71 -6.99
C ILE A 118 -23.33 -14.78 -5.79
N ASP A 119 -23.46 -15.87 -5.03
CA ASP A 119 -23.16 -16.08 -3.60
C ASP A 119 -21.70 -15.89 -3.14
N LYS A 120 -20.89 -15.24 -3.96
CA LYS A 120 -19.44 -15.22 -3.83
C LYS A 120 -18.87 -13.82 -3.81
N ASN A 121 -19.69 -12.77 -3.92
CA ASN A 121 -19.23 -11.39 -4.08
C ASN A 121 -19.66 -10.48 -2.93
N ARG A 122 -18.73 -9.66 -2.42
CA ARG A 122 -18.96 -8.67 -1.35
C ARG A 122 -18.23 -7.37 -1.66
N ILE A 123 -18.94 -6.23 -1.63
CA ILE A 123 -18.28 -4.91 -1.66
C ILE A 123 -17.62 -4.66 -0.31
N VAL A 124 -16.31 -4.45 -0.32
CA VAL A 124 -15.48 -4.26 0.89
C VAL A 124 -14.90 -2.84 0.99
N LYS A 125 -14.90 -2.08 -0.11
CA LYS A 125 -14.57 -0.65 -0.13
C LYS A 125 -15.29 0.03 -1.30
N THR A 126 -15.66 1.28 -1.09
CA THR A 126 -16.08 2.20 -2.16
C THR A 126 -15.21 3.44 -2.08
N GLU A 127 -14.64 3.84 -3.21
CA GLU A 127 -13.74 4.98 -3.30
C GLU A 127 -14.20 5.92 -4.42
N PRO A 128 -14.45 7.22 -4.14
CA PRO A 128 -14.77 8.16 -5.19
C PRO A 128 -13.53 8.41 -6.05
N ILE A 129 -13.74 8.57 -7.36
CA ILE A 129 -12.66 8.96 -8.28
C ILE A 129 -13.22 9.87 -9.36
N ILE A 130 -12.42 10.84 -9.80
CA ILE A 130 -12.78 11.72 -10.92
C ILE A 130 -12.16 11.19 -12.22
N SER A 131 -12.99 11.03 -13.25
CA SER A 131 -12.55 10.74 -14.61
C SER A 131 -12.63 11.97 -15.49
N MET A 132 -11.62 12.20 -16.31
CA MET A 132 -11.46 13.36 -17.18
C MET A 132 -11.26 12.92 -18.62
N ARG A 133 -11.62 13.79 -19.57
CA ARG A 133 -11.36 13.58 -21.00
C ARG A 133 -11.05 14.89 -21.69
N VAL A 134 -9.87 14.93 -22.31
CA VAL A 134 -9.35 16.11 -23.02
C VAL A 134 -8.78 15.71 -24.36
N SER A 135 -8.68 16.68 -25.26
CA SER A 135 -7.81 16.58 -26.43
C SER A 135 -6.57 17.44 -26.24
N TYR A 136 -5.42 17.03 -26.78
CA TYR A 136 -4.18 17.78 -26.69
C TYR A 136 -3.41 17.85 -28.01
N ILE A 137 -2.61 18.90 -28.12
CA ILE A 137 -1.54 19.06 -29.12
C ILE A 137 -0.24 19.11 -28.34
N TYR A 138 0.67 18.17 -28.61
CA TYR A 138 1.98 18.11 -27.97
C TYR A 138 3.05 18.81 -28.80
N LEU A 139 3.91 19.57 -28.14
CA LEU A 139 5.08 20.25 -28.71
C LEU A 139 6.32 19.84 -27.90
N ASP A 140 7.31 19.32 -28.61
CA ASP A 140 8.53 18.73 -28.02
C ASP A 140 9.61 19.81 -27.84
N GLY A 141 9.85 20.22 -26.59
CA GLY A 141 10.88 21.19 -26.24
C GLY A 141 12.32 20.66 -26.33
N SER A 142 12.51 19.38 -26.66
CA SER A 142 13.83 18.88 -27.07
C SER A 142 14.19 19.24 -28.50
N LYS A 143 13.18 19.56 -29.34
CA LYS A 143 13.32 19.87 -30.77
C LYS A 143 13.04 21.33 -31.09
N LEU A 144 12.26 22.02 -30.25
CA LEU A 144 11.86 23.41 -30.44
C LEU A 144 12.33 24.27 -29.27
N THR A 145 12.71 25.52 -29.56
CA THR A 145 12.94 26.55 -28.53
C THR A 145 11.61 27.03 -27.95
N ASN A 146 11.63 27.56 -26.72
CA ASN A 146 10.43 28.11 -26.07
C ASN A 146 9.75 29.19 -26.94
N ASP A 147 10.53 30.04 -27.62
CA ASP A 147 9.98 31.04 -28.53
C ASP A 147 9.20 30.42 -29.70
N ASN A 148 9.71 29.33 -30.27
CA ASN A 148 9.05 28.62 -31.36
C ASN A 148 7.80 27.87 -30.88
N ILE A 149 7.85 27.30 -29.67
CA ILE A 149 6.69 26.67 -29.01
C ILE A 149 5.59 27.70 -28.80
N ASN A 150 5.92 28.85 -28.21
CA ASN A 150 4.95 29.92 -27.94
C ASN A 150 4.35 30.48 -29.23
N LYS A 151 5.14 30.67 -30.29
CA LYS A 151 4.63 31.07 -31.61
C LYS A 151 3.64 30.05 -32.17
N LYS A 152 3.95 28.75 -32.09
CA LYS A 152 3.05 27.67 -32.54
C LYS A 152 1.76 27.64 -31.73
N ARG A 153 1.83 27.77 -30.41
CA ARG A 153 0.63 27.83 -29.53
C ARG A 153 -0.28 29.00 -29.87
N GLN A 154 0.29 30.19 -30.03
CA GLN A 154 -0.46 31.38 -30.45
C GLN A 154 -1.16 31.15 -31.81
N GLU A 155 -0.49 30.51 -32.75
CA GLU A 155 -1.07 30.16 -34.05
C GLU A 155 -2.21 29.14 -33.93
N ILE A 156 -2.01 28.06 -33.17
CA ILE A 156 -3.04 27.03 -32.88
C ILE A 156 -4.29 27.69 -32.29
N ILE A 157 -4.14 28.49 -31.22
CA ILE A 157 -5.25 29.16 -30.54
C ILE A 157 -5.98 30.11 -31.50
N LYS A 158 -5.22 30.87 -32.30
CA LYS A 158 -5.78 31.79 -33.30
C LYS A 158 -6.60 31.04 -34.35
N LEU A 159 -6.11 29.92 -34.87
CA LEU A 159 -6.81 29.12 -35.87
C LEU A 159 -8.04 28.43 -35.30
N TYR A 160 -7.97 27.92 -34.06
CA TYR A 160 -9.12 27.35 -33.36
C TYR A 160 -10.23 28.39 -33.19
N LYS A 161 -9.88 29.60 -32.74
CA LYS A 161 -10.82 30.73 -32.60
C LYS A 161 -11.44 31.16 -33.94
N LYS A 162 -10.79 30.88 -35.08
CA LYS A 162 -11.33 31.10 -36.43
C LYS A 162 -12.24 29.97 -36.92
N GLY A 163 -12.46 28.93 -36.12
CA GLY A 163 -13.35 27.81 -36.44
C GLY A 163 -12.65 26.57 -37.01
N LYS A 164 -11.30 26.54 -37.09
CA LYS A 164 -10.59 25.31 -37.48
C LYS A 164 -10.77 24.26 -36.37
N SER A 165 -11.10 23.02 -36.74
CA SER A 165 -11.36 21.99 -35.75
C SER A 165 -10.10 21.61 -34.98
N PHE A 166 -10.24 21.23 -33.71
CA PHE A 166 -9.08 20.83 -32.90
C PHE A 166 -8.35 19.62 -33.50
N GLY A 167 -9.08 18.65 -34.06
CA GLY A 167 -8.49 17.48 -34.70
C GLY A 167 -7.63 17.81 -35.93
N GLU A 168 -8.02 18.81 -36.75
CA GLU A 168 -7.17 19.28 -37.85
C GLU A 168 -5.91 19.98 -37.34
N LEU A 169 -6.02 20.73 -36.24
CA LEU A 169 -4.87 21.37 -35.60
C LEU A 169 -3.92 20.32 -35.03
N VAL A 170 -4.42 19.25 -34.42
CA VAL A 170 -3.59 18.11 -33.98
C VAL A 170 -2.83 17.51 -35.14
N ALA A 171 -3.52 17.20 -36.24
CA ALA A 171 -2.88 16.62 -37.44
C ALA A 171 -1.81 17.55 -38.04
N THR A 172 -1.93 18.86 -37.87
CA THR A 172 -0.99 19.85 -38.42
C THR A 172 0.20 20.12 -37.50
N TYR A 173 -0.04 20.24 -36.19
CA TYR A 173 0.94 20.81 -35.25
C TYR A 173 1.46 19.82 -34.20
N SER A 174 0.74 18.74 -33.91
CA SER A 174 1.16 17.80 -32.87
C SER A 174 2.44 17.09 -33.28
N MET A 175 3.38 17.04 -32.34
CA MET A 175 4.65 16.32 -32.47
C MET A 175 4.57 14.92 -31.85
N ASP A 176 3.39 14.51 -31.40
CA ASP A 176 3.07 13.18 -30.92
C ASP A 176 2.38 12.38 -32.03
N SER A 177 2.66 11.08 -32.10
CA SER A 177 2.11 10.13 -33.08
C SER A 177 0.68 9.66 -32.76
N ASN A 178 -0.04 10.35 -31.88
CA ASN A 178 -1.36 9.93 -31.43
C ASN A 178 -2.36 9.86 -32.60
N VAL A 179 -2.84 8.64 -32.88
CA VAL A 179 -3.72 8.30 -34.00
C VAL A 179 -5.16 8.83 -33.83
N ASN A 180 -5.59 9.16 -32.61
CA ASN A 180 -6.98 9.53 -32.33
C ASN A 180 -7.25 11.04 -32.43
N LYS A 181 -6.61 11.73 -33.37
CA LYS A 181 -6.73 13.19 -33.55
C LYS A 181 -6.54 13.97 -32.24
N GLY A 182 -5.68 13.46 -31.36
CA GLY A 182 -5.30 14.08 -30.08
C GLY A 182 -6.29 13.89 -28.94
N ASP A 183 -7.38 13.14 -29.12
CA ASP A 183 -8.29 12.78 -28.03
C ASP A 183 -7.70 11.66 -27.17
N LEU A 184 -7.51 11.97 -25.88
CA LEU A 184 -6.90 11.08 -24.90
C LEU A 184 -7.87 10.01 -24.37
N GLY A 185 -9.16 10.14 -24.67
CA GLY A 185 -10.18 9.28 -24.07
C GLY A 185 -10.44 9.60 -22.59
N TRP A 186 -11.28 8.80 -21.95
CA TRP A 186 -11.53 8.91 -20.51
C TRP A 186 -10.38 8.28 -19.74
N PHE A 187 -9.81 9.02 -18.80
CA PHE A 187 -8.80 8.55 -17.86
C PHE A 187 -9.17 9.00 -16.45
N ASN A 188 -8.70 8.29 -15.44
CA ASN A 188 -8.96 8.66 -14.05
C ASN A 188 -7.84 9.56 -13.52
N GLU A 189 -8.14 10.41 -12.55
CA GLU A 189 -7.11 11.15 -11.82
C GLU A 189 -6.04 10.22 -11.22
N GLY A 190 -4.80 10.70 -11.18
CA GLY A 190 -3.64 9.90 -10.82
C GLY A 190 -3.04 9.07 -11.96
N THR A 191 -3.64 9.09 -13.16
CA THR A 191 -3.11 8.36 -14.33
C THR A 191 -2.07 9.18 -15.09
N MET A 192 -2.28 10.50 -15.20
CA MET A 192 -1.43 11.40 -15.97
C MET A 192 -0.46 12.16 -15.06
N TYR A 193 0.53 12.82 -15.66
CA TYR A 193 1.50 13.63 -14.91
C TYR A 193 0.78 14.72 -14.10
N LYS A 194 1.15 14.87 -12.83
CA LYS A 194 0.40 15.70 -11.87
C LYS A 194 0.15 17.13 -12.36
N ALA A 195 1.16 17.80 -12.92
CA ALA A 195 1.02 19.16 -13.45
C ALA A 195 0.00 19.25 -14.59
N PHE A 196 -0.13 18.19 -15.41
CA PHE A 196 -1.11 18.10 -16.48
C PHE A 196 -2.53 17.95 -15.92
N GLU A 197 -2.72 17.06 -14.95
CA GLU A 197 -4.02 16.87 -14.31
C GLU A 197 -4.49 18.10 -13.55
N ASP A 198 -3.60 18.72 -12.77
CA ASP A 198 -3.91 19.92 -11.99
C ASP A 198 -4.36 21.06 -12.93
N ALA A 199 -3.70 21.22 -14.09
CA ALA A 199 -4.13 22.18 -15.10
C ALA A 199 -5.54 21.85 -15.65
N ILE A 200 -5.85 20.60 -15.94
CA ILE A 200 -7.18 20.19 -16.44
C ILE A 200 -8.27 20.47 -15.41
N LYS A 201 -8.01 20.21 -14.13
CA LYS A 201 -8.95 20.44 -13.02
C LYS A 201 -9.29 21.93 -12.84
N CYS A 202 -8.36 22.83 -13.17
CA CYS A 202 -8.59 24.28 -13.11
C CYS A 202 -9.46 24.83 -14.24
N HIS A 203 -9.76 24.02 -15.27
CA HIS A 203 -10.51 24.45 -16.46
C HIS A 203 -11.87 23.77 -16.56
N LYS A 204 -12.78 24.41 -17.29
CA LYS A 204 -14.15 23.93 -17.56
C LYS A 204 -14.23 23.33 -18.95
N LYS A 205 -15.31 22.58 -19.20
CA LYS A 205 -15.61 22.06 -20.54
C LYS A 205 -15.60 23.19 -21.57
N ASN A 206 -15.00 22.90 -22.72
CA ASN A 206 -14.72 23.77 -23.88
C ASN A 206 -13.59 24.79 -23.69
N ASP A 207 -12.95 24.84 -22.52
CA ASP A 207 -11.77 25.70 -22.35
C ASP A 207 -10.60 25.19 -23.19
N LEU A 208 -9.89 26.14 -23.81
CA LEU A 208 -8.65 25.94 -24.54
C LEU A 208 -7.53 26.63 -23.76
N PHE A 209 -6.53 25.86 -23.32
CA PHE A 209 -5.47 26.36 -22.45
C PHE A 209 -4.12 25.71 -22.74
N GLU A 210 -3.06 26.30 -22.21
CA GLU A 210 -1.69 25.83 -22.36
C GLU A 210 -1.26 25.11 -21.09
N VAL A 211 -0.43 24.07 -21.24
CA VAL A 211 0.15 23.34 -20.10
C VAL A 211 1.64 23.16 -20.34
N ASP A 212 2.44 23.52 -19.35
CA ASP A 212 3.89 23.41 -19.38
C ASP A 212 4.36 22.39 -18.35
N ILE A 213 5.26 21.50 -18.78
CA ILE A 213 6.02 20.60 -17.90
C ILE A 213 7.49 20.75 -18.28
N PRO A 214 8.15 21.86 -17.86
CA PRO A 214 9.48 22.23 -18.31
C PRO A 214 10.54 21.20 -17.95
N GLU A 215 10.38 20.49 -16.82
CA GLU A 215 11.32 19.46 -16.35
C GLU A 215 11.47 18.34 -17.39
N ASN A 216 10.38 18.03 -18.09
CA ASN A 216 10.33 17.04 -19.15
C ASN A 216 10.47 17.64 -20.56
N ARG A 217 10.52 18.98 -20.65
CA ARG A 217 10.43 19.75 -21.91
C ARG A 217 9.17 19.43 -22.69
N TRP A 218 8.05 19.25 -21.99
CA TRP A 218 6.76 18.95 -22.60
C TRP A 218 5.84 20.15 -22.55
N TYR A 219 5.25 20.46 -23.70
CA TYR A 219 4.44 21.65 -23.89
C TYR A 219 3.17 21.28 -24.63
N TYR A 220 2.02 21.65 -24.09
CA TYR A 220 0.72 21.29 -24.64
C TYR A 220 -0.14 22.51 -24.96
N VAL A 221 -1.02 22.36 -25.94
CA VAL A 221 -2.31 23.06 -26.00
C VAL A 221 -3.39 22.02 -25.75
N VAL A 222 -4.27 22.27 -24.80
CA VAL A 222 -5.28 21.33 -24.33
C VAL A 222 -6.67 21.92 -24.53
N LEU A 223 -7.58 21.11 -25.06
CA LEU A 223 -9.00 21.39 -25.14
C LEU A 223 -9.74 20.46 -24.18
N LYS A 224 -10.43 21.02 -23.17
CA LYS A 224 -11.25 20.22 -22.26
C LYS A 224 -12.56 19.84 -22.92
N THR A 225 -12.66 18.61 -23.43
CA THR A 225 -13.78 18.18 -24.27
C THR A 225 -15.05 17.81 -23.49
N TYR A 226 -14.92 17.40 -22.22
CA TYR A 226 -16.03 16.98 -21.37
C TYR A 226 -15.96 17.63 -19.99
N ASN A 227 -17.10 17.65 -19.29
CA ASN A 227 -17.09 17.90 -17.86
C ASN A 227 -16.42 16.72 -17.15
N ASP A 228 -15.87 16.99 -15.98
CA ASP A 228 -15.34 15.95 -15.11
C ASP A 228 -16.48 14.99 -14.75
N LEU A 229 -16.18 13.69 -14.79
CA LEU A 229 -17.13 12.61 -14.56
C LEU A 229 -16.83 11.98 -13.20
N PRO A 230 -17.64 12.27 -12.16
CA PRO A 230 -17.55 11.57 -10.89
C PRO A 230 -17.90 10.10 -11.08
N LYS A 231 -17.02 9.23 -10.58
CA LYS A 231 -17.20 7.79 -10.54
C LYS A 231 -16.99 7.28 -9.12
N SER A 232 -17.35 6.02 -8.91
CA SER A 232 -17.00 5.24 -7.73
C SER A 232 -16.30 3.96 -8.15
N ILE A 233 -15.20 3.65 -7.50
CA ILE A 233 -14.53 2.35 -7.59
C ILE A 233 -15.10 1.48 -6.49
N LEU A 234 -15.73 0.38 -6.88
CA LEU A 234 -16.13 -0.69 -5.97
C LEU A 234 -15.01 -1.72 -5.90
N TYR A 235 -14.55 -2.03 -4.69
CA TYR A 235 -13.67 -3.15 -4.43
C TYR A 235 -14.53 -4.32 -3.98
N ILE A 236 -14.54 -5.38 -4.79
CA ILE A 236 -15.44 -6.52 -4.67
C ILE A 236 -14.61 -7.76 -4.39
N LEU A 237 -14.68 -8.26 -3.15
CA LEU A 237 -14.17 -9.58 -2.81
C LEU A 237 -15.05 -10.63 -3.51
N SER A 238 -14.45 -11.47 -4.33
CA SER A 238 -15.12 -12.50 -5.15
C SER A 238 -14.49 -13.86 -4.87
N VAL A 239 -15.28 -14.92 -4.70
CA VAL A 239 -14.78 -16.31 -4.63
C VAL A 239 -15.01 -16.99 -5.99
N LEU A 240 -13.97 -17.58 -6.56
CA LEU A 240 -14.04 -18.28 -7.85
C LEU A 240 -14.50 -19.73 -7.66
N ASP A 241 -15.09 -20.32 -8.71
CA ASP A 241 -15.44 -21.75 -8.75
C ASP A 241 -14.21 -22.68 -8.78
#